data_AF-A0A442FH48-F1
#
_entry.id   AF-A0A442FH48-F1
#
_cell.length_a   1.000
_cell.length_b   1.000
_cell.length_c   1.000
_cell.angle_alpha   90.00
_cell.angle_beta   90.00
_cell.angle_gamma   90.00
#
_symmetry.space_group_name_H-M   'P 1'
#
loop_
_entity.id
_entity.type
_entity.pdbx_description
1 polymer ?
#
loop_
_entity_poly.entity_id
_entity_poly.type
_entity_poly.pdbx_seq_one_letter_code
_entity_poly.pdbx_strand_id
1 'polypeptide(L)' 'MLRDIENGSPIEADQIIGDMMRRASSFSLPAPILSTVHAHLKSYEFRGSQRIAA' A
#
# COMPACT_ATOMS: atom_id res chain seq x y z
N MET A 1 7.63 1.33 -6.11
CA MET A 1 7.26 1.47 -4.69
C MET A 1 8.44 1.84 -3.78
N LEU A 2 9.47 1.02 -3.56
CA LEU A 2 10.57 1.38 -2.63
C LEU A 2 11.23 2.74 -2.98
N ARG A 3 11.65 2.91 -4.23
CA ARG A 3 12.19 4.19 -4.74
C ARG A 3 11.24 5.37 -4.48
N ASP A 4 9.95 5.18 -4.68
CA ASP A 4 8.92 6.21 -4.51
C ASP A 4 8.73 6.56 -3.03
N ILE A 5 8.74 5.56 -2.15
CA ILE A 5 8.73 5.72 -0.69
C ILE A 5 9.96 6.53 -0.24
N GLU A 6 11.14 6.20 -0.74
CA GLU A 6 12.39 6.90 -0.42
C GLU A 6 12.36 8.35 -0.87
N ASN A 7 11.75 8.62 -2.03
CA ASN A 7 11.60 9.96 -2.60
C ASN A 7 10.39 10.74 -2.04
N GLY A 8 9.53 10.10 -1.23
CA GLY A 8 8.28 10.70 -0.73
C GLY A 8 7.20 10.88 -1.81
N SER A 9 7.35 10.21 -2.96
CA SER A 9 6.39 10.25 -4.06
C SER A 9 5.16 9.36 -3.78
N PRO A 10 4.03 9.60 -4.46
CA PRO A 10 2.87 8.69 -4.45
C PRO A 10 3.27 7.27 -4.86
N ILE A 11 2.59 6.26 -4.31
CA ILE A 11 2.86 4.84 -4.58
C ILE A 11 1.58 4.11 -4.99
N GLU A 12 1.74 2.93 -5.58
CA GLU A 12 0.63 2.14 -6.15
C GLU A 12 0.10 1.07 -5.19
N ALA A 13 -0.03 1.38 -3.89
CA ALA A 13 -0.37 0.39 -2.86
C ALA A 13 -1.77 -0.21 -3.06
N ASP A 14 -2.74 0.62 -3.46
CA ASP A 14 -4.12 0.21 -3.67
C ASP A 14 -4.31 -0.53 -5.00
N GLN A 15 -3.49 -0.20 -6.00
CA GLN A 15 -3.52 -0.80 -7.34
C GLN A 15 -2.87 -2.19 -7.35
N ILE A 16 -1.77 -2.38 -6.59
CA ILE A 16 -1.08 -3.67 -6.54
C ILE A 16 -1.61 -4.51 -5.38
N ILE A 17 -1.36 -4.09 -4.14
CA ILE A 17 -1.71 -4.90 -2.96
C ILE A 17 -3.22 -4.90 -2.72
N GLY A 18 -3.89 -3.76 -2.90
CA GLY A 18 -5.34 -3.68 -2.80
C GLY A 18 -6.07 -4.54 -3.83
N ASP A 19 -5.54 -4.65 -5.06
CA ASP A 19 -6.08 -5.55 -6.08
C ASP A 19 -5.87 -7.03 -5.72
N MET A 20 -4.68 -7.40 -5.25
CA MET A 20 -4.41 -8.76 -4.78
C MET A 20 -5.33 -9.15 -3.60
N MET A 21 -5.60 -8.23 -2.68
CA MET A 21 -6.56 -8.45 -1.58
C MET A 21 -7.99 -8.63 -2.10
N ARG A 22 -8.44 -7.81 -3.07
CA ARG A 22 -9.75 -8.00 -3.72
C ARG A 22 -9.87 -9.35 -4.39
N ARG A 23 -8.82 -9.80 -5.10
CA ARG A 23 -8.79 -11.13 -5.72
C ARG A 23 -8.84 -12.24 -4.66
N ALA A 24 -8.04 -12.14 -3.60
CA ALA A 24 -8.08 -13.10 -2.51
C ALA A 24 -9.48 -13.20 -1.90
N SER A 25 -10.15 -12.07 -1.68
CA SER A 25 -11.53 -12.02 -1.22
C SER A 25 -12.50 -12.69 -2.20
N SER A 26 -12.36 -12.50 -3.52
CA SER A 26 -13.22 -13.16 -4.51
C SER A 26 -13.10 -14.68 -4.53
N PHE A 27 -11.96 -15.22 -4.09
CA PHE A 27 -11.73 -16.66 -3.96
C PHE A 27 -11.92 -17.17 -2.52
N SER A 28 -12.42 -16.33 -1.60
CA SER A 28 -12.54 -16.65 -0.17
C SER A 28 -11.22 -17.11 0.46
N LEU A 29 -10.09 -16.61 -0.03
CA LEU A 29 -8.76 -16.92 0.48
C LEU A 29 -8.36 -15.90 1.56
N PRO A 30 -7.91 -16.36 2.75
CA PRO A 30 -7.33 -15.46 3.73
C PRO A 30 -6.00 -14.91 3.22
N ALA A 31 -5.81 -13.60 3.32
CA ALA A 31 -4.60 -12.91 2.88
C ALA A 31 -3.98 -12.02 3.99
N PRO A 32 -3.65 -12.57 5.17
CA PRO A 32 -3.16 -11.79 6.30
C PRO A 32 -1.85 -11.06 5.98
N ILE A 33 -0.95 -11.68 5.21
CA ILE A 33 0.31 -11.04 4.81
C ILE A 33 0.04 -9.83 3.91
N LEU A 34 -0.89 -9.93 2.95
CA LEU A 34 -1.25 -8.80 2.09
C LEU A 34 -1.87 -7.66 2.91
N SER A 35 -2.72 -7.99 3.89
CA SER A 35 -3.29 -7.00 4.80
C SER A 35 -2.21 -6.26 5.61
N THR A 36 -1.23 -7.00 6.16
CA THR A 36 -0.11 -6.40 6.90
C THR A 36 0.73 -5.50 5.98
N VAL A 37 1.08 -5.99 4.78
CA VAL A 37 1.84 -5.21 3.79
C VAL A 37 1.08 -3.93 3.41
N HIS A 38 -0.23 -4.03 3.13
CA HIS A 38 -1.07 -2.88 2.79
C HIS A 38 -1.06 -1.82 3.90
N ALA A 39 -1.23 -2.22 5.16
CA ALA A 39 -1.19 -1.30 6.31
C ALA A 39 0.15 -0.55 6.43
N HIS A 40 1.29 -1.24 6.22
CA HIS A 40 2.60 -0.59 6.20
C HIS A 40 2.73 0.39 5.02
N LEU A 41 2.27 0.02 3.83
CA LEU A 41 2.32 0.89 2.66
C LEU A 41 1.46 2.15 2.84
N LYS A 42 0.25 2.04 3.39
CA LYS A 42 -0.58 3.22 3.72
C LYS A 42 0.11 4.14 4.74
N SER A 43 0.86 3.57 5.68
CA SER A 43 1.65 4.36 6.64
C SER A 43 2.77 5.14 5.95
N TYR A 44 3.44 4.55 4.95
CA TYR A 44 4.43 5.27 4.14
C TYR A 44 3.81 6.36 3.27
N GLU A 45 2.67 6.11 2.63
CA GLU A 45 1.95 7.11 1.85
C GLU A 45 1.57 8.32 2.70
N PHE A 46 0.96 8.08 3.85
CA PHE A 46 0.58 9.15 4.76
C PHE A 46 1.79 10.02 5.13
N ARG A 47 2.93 9.39 5.48
CA ARG A 47 4.16 10.11 5.79
C ARG A 47 4.72 10.90 4.59
N GLY A 48 4.59 10.38 3.37
CA GLY A 48 4.94 11.09 2.14
C GLY A 48 4.05 12.31 1.90
N SER A 49 2.73 12.15 2.04
CA SER A 49 1.75 13.23 1.88
C SER A 49 2.01 14.40 2.84
N GLN A 50 2.38 14.10 4.09
CA GLN A 50 2.73 15.13 5.08
C GLN A 50 4.00 15.92 4.72
N ARG A 51 4.97 15.31 4.02
CA ARG A 51 6.19 16.01 3.57
C ARG A 51 5.93 16.94 2.39
N ILE A 52 5.01 16.57 1.50
CA ILE A 52 4.62 17.41 0.35
C ILE A 52 3.81 18.63 0.83
N ALA A 53 3.07 18.49 1.93
CA ALA A 53 2.24 19.56 2.49
C ALA A 53 3.00 20.58 3.37
N ALA A 54 4.28 20.36 3.67
CA ALA A 54 5.14 21.21 4.51
C ALA A 54 6.09 22.06 3.66
#